data_AF-A0A2E9L7C7-F1
#
_entry.id   AF-A0A2E9L7C7-F1
#
_cell.length_a   1.000
_cell.length_b   1.000
_cell.length_c   1.000
_cell.angle_alpha   90.00
_cell.angle_beta   90.00
_cell.angle_gamma   90.00
#
_symmetry.space_group_name_H-M   'P 1'
#
loop_
_entity.id
_entity.type
_entity.pdbx_description
1 polymer ?
#
loop_
_entity_poly.entity_id
_entity_poly.type
_entity_poly.pdbx_seq_one_letter_code
_entity_poly.pdbx_strand_id
1 'polypeptide(L)'
;MGIIKLDAYVLLISGQDRYTFLDGLSTNKVETSCSTVLTTTKAKIIDVVDVIEVGDNLAVVGYEPYKDKVLDHLQHRVLQQNVTIRDITTLNNVYLSTENYPSQSGITVTRSYLGWILVTSVKNSLKESMTFEQFTEYRTKNIIPYQQHEITSDVHPFNCGLEHLVHEAKGCYIGQEILTRMRSRGKMGKQLVQVQIDAEDATSVGNEYALAIRRVPP
;
A
#
# COMPACT_ATOMS: atom_id res chain seq x y z
N MET A 1 -13.95 -2.08 16.64
CA MET A 1 -13.32 -1.00 15.83
C MET A 1 -12.08 -0.43 16.52
N GLY A 2 -10.89 -0.87 16.11
CA GLY A 2 -9.60 -0.28 16.51
C GLY A 2 -9.13 0.76 15.48
N ILE A 3 -8.73 1.94 15.94
CA ILE A 3 -8.24 3.08 15.13
C ILE A 3 -6.82 3.44 15.57
N ILE A 4 -5.90 3.56 14.62
CA ILE A 4 -4.51 3.98 14.85
C ILE A 4 -4.10 5.05 13.83
N LYS A 5 -3.29 6.02 14.24
CA LYS A 5 -2.69 6.99 13.31
C LYS A 5 -1.51 6.35 12.56
N LEU A 6 -1.45 6.56 11.26
CA LEU A 6 -0.37 6.07 10.42
C LEU A 6 0.67 7.16 10.16
N ASP A 7 1.94 6.74 10.04
CA ASP A 7 3.01 7.59 9.52
C ASP A 7 2.99 7.55 8.00
N ALA A 8 2.21 8.44 7.40
CA ALA A 8 1.84 8.37 5.99
C ALA A 8 1.96 9.72 5.29
N TYR A 9 2.37 9.67 4.02
CA TYR A 9 2.29 10.82 3.12
C TYR A 9 0.93 10.88 2.43
N VAL A 10 0.56 12.08 1.97
CA VAL A 10 -0.60 12.28 1.09
C VAL A 10 -0.20 13.18 -0.08
N LEU A 11 -0.19 12.61 -1.28
CA LEU A 11 0.02 13.35 -2.53
C LEU A 11 -1.31 13.55 -3.24
N LEU A 12 -1.60 14.78 -3.67
CA LEU A 12 -2.76 15.09 -4.49
C LEU A 12 -2.36 15.13 -5.96
N ILE A 13 -2.98 14.28 -6.76
CA ILE A 13 -2.78 14.14 -8.19
C ILE A 13 -3.99 14.71 -8.92
N SER A 14 -3.75 15.76 -9.69
CA SER A 14 -4.76 16.47 -10.49
C SER A 14 -4.41 16.40 -11.96
N GLY A 15 -5.41 16.53 -12.83
CA GLY A 15 -5.24 16.55 -14.29
C GLY A 15 -6.06 15.48 -15.02
N GLN A 16 -6.14 15.61 -16.34
CA GLN A 16 -6.98 14.74 -17.18
C GLN A 16 -6.44 13.31 -17.26
N ASP A 17 -5.11 13.14 -17.19
CA ASP A 17 -4.45 11.84 -17.38
C ASP A 17 -4.19 11.10 -16.07
N ARG A 18 -4.71 11.58 -14.93
CA ARG A 18 -4.39 11.11 -13.57
C ARG A 18 -4.57 9.60 -13.37
N TYR A 19 -5.62 9.00 -13.92
CA TYR A 19 -5.88 7.56 -13.81
C TYR A 19 -4.88 6.77 -14.66
N THR A 20 -4.77 7.12 -15.94
CA THR A 20 -3.82 6.46 -16.88
C THR A 20 -2.36 6.60 -16.43
N PHE A 21 -2.01 7.71 -15.78
CA PHE A 21 -0.69 7.94 -15.17
C PHE A 21 -0.40 6.92 -14.07
N LEU A 22 -1.28 6.85 -13.06
CA LEU A 22 -1.10 5.92 -11.94
C LEU A 22 -1.26 4.46 -12.36
N ASP A 23 -2.14 4.18 -13.32
CA ASP A 23 -2.29 2.85 -13.90
C ASP A 23 -0.98 2.42 -14.57
N GLY A 24 -0.36 3.25 -15.40
CA GLY A 24 0.91 2.91 -16.07
C GLY A 24 2.11 2.77 -15.14
N LEU A 25 2.04 3.26 -13.90
CA LEU A 25 3.14 3.24 -12.93
C LEU A 25 2.95 2.22 -11.80
N SER A 26 1.81 1.55 -11.76
CA SER A 26 1.47 0.66 -10.65
C SER A 26 0.92 -0.70 -11.11
N THR A 27 0.98 -1.66 -10.20
CA THR A 27 0.67 -3.08 -10.49
C THR A 27 -0.82 -3.40 -10.58
N ASN A 28 -1.70 -2.58 -10.00
CA ASN A 28 -3.14 -2.79 -10.00
C ASN A 28 -3.87 -1.90 -11.01
N LYS A 29 -5.10 -2.26 -11.39
CA LYS A 29 -5.92 -1.47 -12.31
C LYS A 29 -6.50 -0.23 -11.61
N VAL A 30 -6.05 0.97 -12.00
CA VAL A 30 -6.43 2.23 -11.36
C VAL A 30 -7.53 2.92 -12.16
N GLU A 31 -8.78 2.49 -11.94
CA GLU A 31 -9.98 3.11 -12.52
C GLU A 31 -10.88 3.76 -11.46
N THR A 32 -10.74 3.31 -10.22
CA THR A 32 -11.44 3.81 -9.04
C THR A 32 -10.47 3.78 -7.86
N SER A 33 -10.94 4.18 -6.69
CA SER A 33 -10.19 4.01 -5.44
C SER A 33 -9.74 2.54 -5.26
N CYS A 34 -8.45 2.31 -5.02
CA CYS A 34 -7.87 0.98 -4.85
C CYS A 34 -6.49 1.02 -4.18
N SER A 35 -6.06 -0.10 -3.61
CA SER A 35 -4.66 -0.30 -3.23
C SER A 35 -3.86 -0.82 -4.42
N THR A 36 -2.61 -0.38 -4.57
CA THR A 36 -1.72 -0.79 -5.65
C THR A 36 -0.25 -0.75 -5.19
N VAL A 37 0.62 -1.48 -5.88
CA VAL A 37 2.07 -1.48 -5.59
C VAL A 37 2.80 -0.70 -6.67
N LEU A 38 3.65 0.25 -6.24
CA LEU A 38 4.63 0.91 -7.11
C LEU A 38 5.91 0.08 -7.15
N THR A 39 6.41 -0.19 -8.35
CA THR A 39 7.56 -1.07 -8.54
C THR A 39 8.66 -0.45 -9.38
N THR A 40 9.89 -0.85 -9.11
CA THR A 40 11.05 -0.57 -9.97
C THR A 40 11.00 -1.42 -11.24
N THR A 41 11.86 -1.11 -12.20
CA THR A 41 12.04 -1.94 -13.42
C THR A 41 12.47 -3.37 -13.12
N LYS A 42 13.09 -3.61 -11.94
CA LYS A 42 13.43 -4.95 -11.44
C LYS A 42 12.29 -5.62 -10.67
N ALA A 43 11.07 -5.07 -10.73
CA ALA A 43 9.88 -5.51 -10.00
C ALA A 43 10.03 -5.53 -8.47
N LYS A 44 10.97 -4.75 -7.93
CA LYS A 44 11.10 -4.53 -6.49
C LYS A 44 10.14 -3.44 -6.02
N ILE A 45 9.59 -3.60 -4.83
CA ILE A 45 8.62 -2.65 -4.26
C ILE A 45 9.32 -1.32 -3.96
N ILE A 46 8.70 -0.23 -4.38
CA ILE A 46 9.03 1.13 -3.97
C ILE A 46 8.17 1.49 -2.76
N ASP A 47 6.85 1.32 -2.90
CA ASP A 47 5.85 1.45 -1.83
C ASP A 47 4.56 0.73 -2.23
N VAL A 48 3.70 0.46 -1.24
CA VAL A 48 2.30 0.06 -1.44
C VAL A 48 1.43 1.24 -1.07
N VAL A 49 0.60 1.67 -2.00
CA VAL A 49 -0.14 2.92 -1.89
C VAL A 49 -1.63 2.69 -2.07
N ASP A 50 -2.42 3.51 -1.39
CA ASP A 50 -3.85 3.63 -1.62
C ASP A 50 -4.12 4.84 -2.52
N VAL A 51 -4.71 4.58 -3.68
CA VAL A 51 -5.24 5.61 -4.58
C VAL A 51 -6.70 5.84 -4.19
N ILE A 52 -7.06 7.09 -3.91
CA ILE A 52 -8.35 7.47 -3.34
C ILE A 52 -8.96 8.59 -4.19
N GLU A 53 -10.20 8.42 -4.61
CA GLU A 53 -10.94 9.45 -5.35
C GLU A 53 -11.39 10.57 -4.41
N VAL A 54 -11.01 11.81 -4.74
CA VAL A 54 -11.35 13.01 -3.96
C VAL A 54 -11.80 14.12 -4.89
N GLY A 55 -13.11 14.23 -5.09
CA GLY A 55 -13.70 15.11 -6.09
C GLY A 55 -13.19 14.74 -7.49
N ASP A 56 -12.66 15.72 -8.21
CA ASP A 56 -12.08 15.51 -9.54
C ASP A 56 -10.60 15.07 -9.52
N ASN A 57 -10.04 14.77 -8.34
CA ASN A 57 -8.63 14.44 -8.15
C ASN A 57 -8.44 13.04 -7.57
N LEU A 58 -7.20 12.57 -7.55
CA LEU A 58 -6.79 11.37 -6.84
C LEU A 58 -5.85 11.76 -5.70
N ALA A 59 -6.08 11.24 -4.49
CA ALA A 59 -5.09 11.25 -3.42
C ALA A 59 -4.32 9.93 -3.43
N VAL A 60 -3.00 9.99 -3.32
CA VAL A 60 -2.13 8.83 -3.14
C VAL A 60 -1.63 8.86 -1.70
N VAL A 61 -1.99 7.84 -0.94
CA VAL A 61 -1.58 7.65 0.44
C VAL A 61 -0.62 6.48 0.51
N GLY A 62 0.56 6.70 1.09
CA GLY A 62 1.55 5.65 1.29
C GLY A 62 2.35 5.90 2.56
N TYR A 63 3.49 5.23 2.72
CA TYR A 63 4.26 5.28 3.95
C TYR A 63 5.27 6.44 3.94
N GLU A 64 5.20 7.34 4.94
CA GLU A 64 5.95 8.62 4.93
C GLU A 64 7.46 8.44 4.66
N PRO A 65 8.17 7.48 5.29
CA PRO A 65 9.60 7.24 5.00
C PRO A 65 9.94 6.87 3.55
N TYR A 66 8.96 6.49 2.72
CA TYR A 66 9.15 6.17 1.31
C TYR A 66 8.73 7.31 0.36
N LYS A 67 8.21 8.43 0.89
CA LYS A 67 7.68 9.55 0.11
C LYS A 67 8.64 10.06 -0.95
N ASP A 68 9.90 10.31 -0.61
CA ASP A 68 10.88 10.87 -1.56
C ASP A 68 11.12 9.92 -2.75
N LYS A 69 11.24 8.62 -2.49
CA LYS A 69 11.40 7.61 -3.55
C LYS A 69 10.16 7.54 -4.44
N VAL A 70 8.97 7.72 -3.86
CA VAL A 70 7.70 7.74 -4.60
C VAL A 70 7.60 9.01 -5.43
N LEU A 71 7.91 10.18 -4.87
CA LEU A 71 7.95 11.44 -5.61
C LEU A 71 8.92 11.37 -6.78
N ASP A 72 10.13 10.87 -6.55
CA ASP A 72 11.12 10.64 -7.61
C ASP A 72 10.53 9.72 -8.70
N HIS A 73 9.94 8.59 -8.30
CA HIS A 73 9.35 7.63 -9.24
C HIS A 73 8.26 8.26 -10.12
N LEU A 74 7.38 9.07 -9.52
CA LEU A 74 6.27 9.71 -10.22
C LEU A 74 6.74 10.90 -11.08
N GLN A 75 7.58 11.80 -10.54
CA GLN A 75 7.99 13.04 -11.19
C GLN A 75 8.75 12.82 -12.51
N HIS A 76 9.60 11.79 -12.58
CA HIS A 76 10.33 11.43 -13.80
C HIS A 76 9.44 11.03 -14.99
N ARG A 77 8.12 10.92 -14.77
CA ARG A 77 7.13 10.47 -15.77
C ARG A 77 6.02 11.48 -16.02
N VAL A 78 6.02 12.63 -15.33
CA VAL A 78 5.04 13.70 -15.52
C VAL A 78 5.27 14.47 -16.84
N LEU A 79 6.51 14.54 -17.33
CA LEU A 79 6.97 15.44 -18.42
C LEU A 79 6.21 15.38 -19.77
N GLN A 80 5.27 14.45 -19.95
CA GLN A 80 4.48 14.29 -21.18
C GLN A 80 2.99 14.06 -20.92
N GLN A 81 2.51 14.32 -19.70
CA GLN A 81 1.14 14.05 -19.30
C GLN A 81 0.51 15.26 -18.64
N ASN A 82 -0.81 15.42 -18.82
CA ASN A 82 -1.59 16.43 -18.13
C ASN A 82 -1.86 15.97 -16.69
N VAL A 83 -0.81 16.03 -15.87
CA VAL A 83 -0.79 15.65 -14.46
C VAL A 83 0.00 16.67 -13.65
N THR A 84 -0.52 17.01 -12.47
CA THR A 84 0.20 17.76 -11.45
C THR A 84 0.18 16.98 -10.14
N ILE A 85 1.28 17.01 -9.41
CA ILE A 85 1.44 16.31 -8.13
C ILE A 85 1.73 17.37 -7.07
N ARG A 86 0.95 17.40 -6.01
CA ARG A 86 1.14 18.30 -4.86
C ARG A 86 1.26 17.49 -3.58
N ASP A 87 2.30 17.74 -2.81
CA ASP A 87 2.40 17.19 -1.45
C ASP A 87 1.44 17.96 -0.53
N ILE A 88 0.46 17.26 0.02
CA ILE A 88 -0.52 17.79 0.98
C ILE A 88 -0.44 17.05 2.33
N THR A 89 0.67 16.36 2.59
CA THR A 89 0.91 15.57 3.81
C THR A 89 0.71 16.41 5.06
N THR A 90 1.29 17.61 5.12
CA THR A 90 1.21 18.49 6.30
C THR A 90 -0.18 19.06 6.58
N LEU A 91 -1.13 18.90 5.64
CA LEU A 91 -2.51 19.35 5.78
C LEU A 91 -3.46 18.24 6.24
N ASN A 92 -2.99 16.99 6.22
CA ASN A 92 -3.82 15.81 6.47
C ASN A 92 -3.23 14.91 7.55
N ASN A 93 -4.11 14.20 8.26
CA ASN A 93 -3.78 13.03 9.03
C ASN A 93 -4.30 11.79 8.29
N VAL A 94 -3.59 10.69 8.41
CA VAL A 94 -4.03 9.39 7.92
C VAL A 94 -4.17 8.44 9.10
N TYR A 95 -5.29 7.73 9.16
CA TYR A 95 -5.57 6.71 10.15
C TYR A 95 -5.95 5.41 9.45
N LEU A 96 -5.76 4.31 10.16
CA LEU A 96 -6.37 3.03 9.82
C LEU A 96 -7.51 2.74 10.79
N SER A 97 -8.62 2.23 10.27
CA SER A 97 -9.65 1.52 11.03
C SER A 97 -9.68 0.05 10.62
N THR A 98 -9.73 -0.84 11.60
CA THR A 98 -9.86 -2.30 11.41
C THR A 98 -11.26 -2.74 10.98
N GLU A 99 -12.25 -1.85 11.13
CA GLU A 99 -13.65 -2.06 10.73
C GLU A 99 -14.12 -0.89 9.87
N ASN A 100 -15.21 -1.09 9.13
CA ASN A 100 -15.79 -0.03 8.29
C ASN A 100 -16.15 1.19 9.15
N TYR A 101 -15.57 2.33 8.82
CA TYR A 101 -15.83 3.58 9.53
C TYR A 101 -16.99 4.31 8.88
N PRO A 102 -17.99 4.78 9.65
CA PRO A 102 -19.15 5.46 9.08
C PRO A 102 -18.72 6.70 8.29
N SER A 103 -19.26 6.87 7.08
CA SER A 103 -19.01 8.06 6.27
C SER A 103 -19.53 9.31 7.01
N GLN A 104 -18.63 10.26 7.25
CA GLN A 104 -18.92 11.51 7.96
C GLN A 104 -18.30 12.68 7.21
N SER A 105 -18.92 13.86 7.33
CA SER A 105 -18.39 15.07 6.70
C SER A 105 -16.98 15.39 7.21
N GLY A 106 -16.06 15.68 6.30
CA GLY A 106 -14.66 16.00 6.64
C GLY A 106 -13.75 14.79 6.89
N ILE A 107 -14.23 13.57 6.60
CA ILE A 107 -13.44 12.34 6.65
C ILE A 107 -13.59 11.61 5.32
N THR A 108 -12.49 11.39 4.61
CA THR A 108 -12.46 10.51 3.45
C THR A 108 -12.22 9.09 3.94
N VAL A 109 -13.15 8.19 3.66
CA VAL A 109 -13.07 6.77 4.07
C VAL A 109 -12.93 5.91 2.82
N THR A 110 -11.91 5.07 2.77
CA THR A 110 -11.70 4.13 1.66
C THR A 110 -11.29 2.76 2.17
N ARG A 111 -11.63 1.71 1.42
CA ARG A 111 -11.14 0.36 1.68
C ARG A 111 -9.72 0.23 1.13
N SER A 112 -8.86 -0.42 1.92
CA SER A 112 -7.45 -0.67 1.64
C SER A 112 -7.11 -2.15 1.90
N TYR A 113 -5.97 -2.60 1.40
CA TYR A 113 -5.39 -3.89 1.78
C TYR A 113 -5.11 -4.01 3.29
N LEU A 114 -4.90 -2.88 4.00
CA LEU A 114 -4.71 -2.86 5.45
C LEU A 114 -6.02 -2.90 6.26
N GLY A 115 -7.16 -2.59 5.65
CA GLY A 115 -8.42 -2.34 6.37
C GLY A 115 -9.15 -1.15 5.77
N TRP A 116 -9.42 -0.12 6.57
CA TRP A 116 -10.06 1.12 6.12
C TRP A 116 -9.15 2.32 6.38
N ILE A 117 -8.75 3.01 5.32
CA ILE A 117 -7.97 4.25 5.43
C ILE A 117 -8.93 5.41 5.64
N LEU A 118 -8.62 6.23 6.64
CA LEU A 118 -9.33 7.45 6.98
C LEU A 118 -8.37 8.62 6.77
N VAL A 119 -8.70 9.52 5.86
CA VAL A 119 -7.95 10.77 5.66
C VAL A 119 -8.77 11.92 6.22
N THR A 120 -8.18 12.68 7.14
CA THR A 120 -8.81 13.87 7.74
C THR A 120 -7.89 15.07 7.63
N SER A 121 -8.46 16.29 7.72
CA SER A 121 -7.62 17.48 7.91
C SER A 121 -6.92 17.41 9.28
N VAL A 122 -5.72 17.99 9.38
CA VAL A 122 -5.03 18.17 10.67
C VAL A 122 -5.88 18.86 11.74
N LYS A 123 -6.85 19.69 11.33
CA LYS A 123 -7.81 20.37 12.22
C LYS A 123 -8.89 19.44 12.80
N ASN A 124 -9.11 18.28 12.17
CA ASN A 124 -10.12 17.30 12.56
C ASN A 124 -9.44 15.96 12.86
N SER A 125 -8.60 15.95 13.89
CA SER A 125 -7.86 14.75 14.30
C SER A 125 -8.80 13.73 14.95
N LEU A 126 -8.63 12.45 14.62
CA LEU A 126 -9.37 11.35 15.23
C LEU A 126 -8.67 10.88 16.50
N LYS A 127 -9.45 10.37 17.45
CA LYS A 127 -8.93 9.73 18.66
C LYS A 127 -8.53 8.30 18.33
N GLU A 128 -7.26 7.97 18.59
CA GLU A 128 -6.75 6.61 18.49
C GLU A 128 -7.38 5.73 19.59
N SER A 129 -7.74 4.52 19.20
CA SER A 129 -8.31 3.49 20.09
C SER A 129 -7.50 2.20 20.10
N MET A 130 -6.38 2.17 19.36
CA MET A 130 -5.55 0.99 19.17
C MET A 130 -4.06 1.36 19.27
N THR A 131 -3.28 0.55 19.98
CA THR A 131 -1.81 0.70 20.03
C THR A 131 -1.14 0.01 18.84
N PHE A 132 0.17 0.23 18.65
CA PHE A 132 0.93 -0.44 17.59
C PHE A 132 1.04 -1.96 17.80
N GLU A 133 1.08 -2.42 19.05
CA GLU A 133 1.07 -3.85 19.39
C GLU A 133 -0.27 -4.49 19.01
N GLN A 134 -1.39 -3.84 19.33
CA GLN A 134 -2.72 -4.30 18.92
C GLN A 134 -2.90 -4.26 17.39
N PHE A 135 -2.30 -3.26 16.73
CA PHE A 135 -2.26 -3.22 15.28
C PHE A 135 -1.46 -4.39 14.69
N THR A 136 -0.31 -4.72 15.30
CA THR A 136 0.52 -5.87 14.89
C THR A 136 -0.21 -7.20 15.12
N GLU A 137 -0.96 -7.35 16.21
CA GLU A 137 -1.89 -8.48 16.41
C GLU A 137 -2.91 -8.57 15.26
N TYR A 138 -3.59 -7.48 14.95
CA TYR A 138 -4.55 -7.46 13.83
C TYR A 138 -3.88 -7.87 12.51
N ARG A 139 -2.69 -7.34 12.20
CA ARG A 139 -1.96 -7.67 10.97
C ARG A 139 -1.54 -9.13 10.91
N THR A 140 -0.93 -9.63 11.98
CA THR A 140 -0.41 -11.01 12.05
C THR A 140 -1.54 -12.03 11.96
N LYS A 141 -2.67 -11.78 12.63
CA LYS A 141 -3.87 -12.62 12.57
C LYS A 141 -4.49 -12.68 11.17
N ASN A 142 -4.46 -11.58 10.42
CA ASN A 142 -5.07 -11.48 9.09
C ASN A 142 -4.06 -11.65 7.94
N ILE A 143 -2.80 -11.98 8.22
CA ILE A 143 -1.73 -12.15 7.23
C ILE A 143 -1.55 -10.90 6.36
N ILE A 144 -1.55 -9.73 7.01
CA ILE A 144 -1.42 -8.42 6.37
C ILE A 144 0.03 -7.94 6.49
N PRO A 145 0.76 -7.77 5.36
CA PRO A 145 2.13 -7.27 5.38
C PRO A 145 2.16 -5.77 5.72
N TYR A 146 3.28 -5.28 6.26
CA TYR A 146 3.47 -3.85 6.55
C TYR A 146 4.83 -3.33 6.10
N GLN A 147 4.89 -2.03 5.80
CA GLN A 147 6.14 -1.34 5.43
C GLN A 147 7.20 -1.50 6.51
N GLN A 148 8.46 -1.59 6.07
CA GLN A 148 9.67 -1.88 6.87
C GLN A 148 9.75 -3.29 7.48
N HIS A 149 8.65 -4.05 7.51
CA HIS A 149 8.64 -5.44 7.94
C HIS A 149 8.63 -6.37 6.73
N GLU A 150 7.45 -6.77 6.28
CA GLU A 150 7.27 -7.68 5.14
C GLU A 150 7.36 -6.94 3.79
N ILE A 151 7.00 -5.65 3.77
CA ILE A 151 7.06 -4.81 2.57
C ILE A 151 8.38 -4.03 2.61
N THR A 152 9.35 -4.50 1.82
CA THR A 152 10.69 -3.91 1.71
C THR A 152 11.13 -3.80 0.25
N SER A 153 12.22 -3.06 -0.01
CA SER A 153 12.80 -2.95 -1.35
C SER A 153 13.46 -4.22 -1.86
N ASP A 154 13.61 -5.25 -1.02
CA ASP A 154 14.30 -6.48 -1.39
C ASP A 154 13.35 -7.58 -1.85
N VAL A 155 12.05 -7.40 -1.69
CA VAL A 155 11.02 -8.37 -2.05
C VAL A 155 10.22 -7.96 -3.29
N HIS A 156 9.56 -8.94 -3.92
CA HIS A 156 8.56 -8.71 -4.96
C HIS A 156 7.16 -8.78 -4.33
N PRO A 157 6.12 -8.15 -4.94
CA PRO A 157 4.74 -8.22 -4.46
C PRO A 157 4.25 -9.64 -4.14
N PHE A 158 4.59 -10.62 -4.98
CA PHE A 158 4.22 -12.03 -4.75
C PHE A 158 4.89 -12.68 -3.53
N ASN A 159 6.02 -12.14 -3.05
CA ASN A 159 6.72 -12.70 -1.90
C ASN A 159 6.13 -12.28 -0.57
N CYS A 160 5.44 -11.14 -0.53
CA CYS A 160 4.96 -10.53 0.70
C CYS A 160 3.42 -10.43 0.75
N GLY A 161 2.69 -11.34 0.10
CA GLY A 161 1.23 -11.43 0.22
C GLY A 161 0.43 -10.41 -0.60
N LEU A 162 1.08 -9.65 -1.50
CA LEU A 162 0.43 -8.59 -2.30
C LEU A 162 0.01 -9.06 -3.70
N GLU A 163 -0.09 -10.37 -3.93
CA GLU A 163 -0.48 -10.92 -5.23
C GLU A 163 -1.83 -10.38 -5.73
N HIS A 164 -2.78 -10.21 -4.81
CA HIS A 164 -4.11 -9.68 -5.10
C HIS A 164 -4.11 -8.20 -5.53
N LEU A 165 -3.00 -7.49 -5.37
CA LEU A 165 -2.81 -6.13 -5.88
C LEU A 165 -2.10 -6.09 -7.24
N VAL A 166 -1.77 -7.24 -7.84
CA VAL A 166 -1.12 -7.33 -9.15
C VAL A 166 -2.12 -7.83 -10.18
N HIS A 167 -2.68 -6.90 -10.94
CA HIS A 167 -3.72 -7.19 -11.92
C HIS A 167 -3.15 -7.97 -13.11
N GLU A 168 -3.75 -9.11 -13.44
CA GLU A 168 -3.16 -10.06 -14.40
C GLU A 168 -3.22 -9.57 -15.85
N ALA A 169 -4.31 -8.89 -16.21
CA ALA A 169 -4.66 -8.56 -17.60
C ALA A 169 -4.71 -7.05 -17.86
N LYS A 170 -3.99 -6.23 -17.07
CA LYS A 170 -3.96 -4.77 -17.29
C LYS A 170 -2.89 -4.39 -18.32
N GLY A 171 -2.93 -3.12 -18.74
CA GLY A 171 -1.91 -2.52 -19.60
C GLY A 171 -0.50 -2.56 -19.01
N CYS A 172 0.47 -2.12 -19.81
CA CYS A 172 1.88 -2.14 -19.42
C CYS A 172 2.14 -1.28 -18.18
N TYR A 173 2.92 -1.81 -17.23
CA TYR A 173 3.40 -1.08 -16.07
C TYR A 173 4.85 -1.44 -15.73
N ILE A 174 5.50 -0.61 -14.91
CA ILE A 174 6.92 -0.74 -14.60
C ILE A 174 7.19 -2.05 -13.82
N GLY A 175 8.02 -2.93 -14.38
CA GLY A 175 8.38 -4.22 -13.77
C GLY A 175 7.43 -5.38 -14.09
N GLN A 176 6.43 -5.17 -14.95
CA GLN A 176 5.44 -6.20 -15.33
C GLN A 176 6.07 -7.47 -15.91
N GLU A 177 7.09 -7.34 -16.77
CA GLU A 177 7.72 -8.50 -17.44
C GLU A 177 8.23 -9.54 -16.42
N ILE A 178 8.89 -9.06 -15.36
CA ILE A 178 9.45 -9.93 -14.32
C ILE A 178 8.33 -10.61 -13.54
N LEU A 179 7.28 -9.87 -13.15
CA LEU A 179 6.14 -10.43 -12.41
C LEU A 179 5.40 -11.48 -13.26
N THR A 180 5.11 -11.17 -14.52
CA THR A 180 4.47 -12.10 -15.46
C THR A 180 5.29 -13.38 -15.64
N ARG A 181 6.62 -13.24 -15.74
CA ARG A 181 7.55 -14.37 -15.82
C ARG A 181 7.60 -15.20 -14.54
N MET A 182 7.51 -14.59 -13.37
CA MET A 182 7.46 -15.30 -12.08
C MET A 182 6.18 -16.14 -11.99
N ARG A 183 5.03 -15.56 -12.33
CA ARG A 183 3.73 -16.23 -12.30
C ARG A 183 3.65 -17.40 -13.29
N SER A 184 3.98 -17.17 -14.56
CA SER A 184 3.92 -18.20 -15.61
C SER A 184 4.79 -19.44 -15.34
N ARG A 185 5.87 -19.28 -14.56
CA ARG A 185 6.79 -20.38 -14.22
C ARG A 185 6.43 -21.09 -12.92
N GLY A 186 5.41 -20.64 -12.19
CA GLY A 186 5.11 -21.12 -10.84
C GLY A 186 6.25 -20.90 -9.84
N LYS A 187 7.20 -20.00 -10.14
CA LYS A 187 8.39 -19.76 -9.32
C LYS A 187 8.22 -18.48 -8.51
N MET A 188 7.19 -18.45 -7.68
CA MET A 188 6.96 -17.31 -6.78
C MET A 188 8.02 -17.24 -5.68
N GLY A 189 8.64 -18.37 -5.30
CA GLY A 189 9.77 -18.40 -4.38
C GLY A 189 9.32 -18.39 -2.93
N LYS A 190 9.78 -17.41 -2.14
CA LYS A 190 9.30 -17.23 -0.77
C LYS A 190 7.90 -16.60 -0.78
N GLN A 191 7.10 -16.85 0.24
CA GLN A 191 5.76 -16.29 0.42
C GLN A 191 5.59 -15.83 1.86
N LEU A 192 4.67 -14.88 2.05
CA LEU A 192 4.21 -14.45 3.35
C LEU A 192 3.38 -15.56 3.99
N VAL A 193 3.77 -15.95 5.20
CA VAL A 193 3.09 -16.99 5.97
C VAL A 193 2.92 -16.57 7.42
N GLN A 194 1.89 -17.12 8.05
CA GLN A 194 1.71 -17.07 9.50
C GLN A 194 2.52 -18.19 10.16
N VAL A 195 3.25 -17.86 11.24
CA VAL A 195 4.15 -18.77 11.96
C VAL A 195 3.96 -18.62 13.48
N GLN A 196 4.58 -19.52 14.24
CA GLN A 196 4.61 -19.44 15.71
C GLN A 196 5.38 -18.20 16.18
N ILE A 197 4.99 -17.64 17.33
CA ILE A 197 5.53 -16.37 17.85
C ILE A 197 7.03 -16.42 18.19
N ASP A 198 7.58 -17.60 18.43
CA ASP A 198 8.99 -17.86 18.78
C ASP A 198 9.85 -18.21 17.55
N ALA A 199 9.31 -18.10 16.35
CA ALA A 199 10.04 -18.29 15.10
C ALA A 199 11.24 -17.34 14.96
N GLU A 200 12.44 -17.89 14.73
CA GLU A 200 13.68 -17.10 14.63
C GLU A 200 13.69 -16.06 13.49
N ASP A 201 13.00 -16.31 12.39
CA ASP A 201 12.91 -15.43 11.21
C ASP A 201 11.56 -14.68 11.14
N ALA A 202 10.85 -14.55 12.26
CA ALA A 202 9.64 -13.74 12.34
C ALA A 202 9.95 -12.26 12.04
N THR A 203 9.19 -11.67 11.13
CA THR A 203 9.30 -10.26 10.72
C THR A 203 8.36 -9.34 11.50
N SER A 204 7.21 -9.86 11.93
CA SER A 204 6.26 -9.21 12.82
C SER A 204 5.77 -10.23 13.84
N VAL A 205 5.79 -9.90 15.13
CA VAL A 205 5.38 -10.81 16.22
C VAL A 205 4.19 -10.20 16.96
N GLY A 206 3.03 -10.87 16.88
CA GLY A 206 1.84 -10.60 17.68
C GLY A 206 1.80 -11.48 18.93
N ASN A 207 0.65 -11.51 19.61
CA ASN A 207 0.49 -12.30 20.84
C ASN A 207 0.20 -13.77 20.54
N GLU A 208 -0.59 -14.04 19.50
CA GLU A 208 -0.98 -15.40 19.10
C GLU A 208 -0.22 -15.89 17.86
N TYR A 209 0.10 -14.96 16.95
CA TYR A 209 0.67 -15.27 15.64
C TYR A 209 1.85 -14.36 15.32
N ALA A 210 2.78 -14.84 14.50
CA ALA A 210 3.80 -14.04 13.86
C ALA A 210 3.73 -14.18 12.33
N LEU A 211 4.36 -13.25 11.61
CA LEU A 211 4.53 -13.31 10.16
C LEU A 211 5.98 -13.60 9.81
N ALA A 212 6.20 -14.31 8.71
CA ALA A 212 7.52 -14.52 8.12
C ALA A 212 7.42 -14.66 6.59
N ILE A 213 8.53 -14.42 5.89
CA ILE A 213 8.65 -14.66 4.45
C ILE A 213 9.54 -15.88 4.21
N ARG A 214 8.92 -17.04 3.92
CA ARG A 214 9.61 -18.34 3.80
C ARG A 214 9.25 -19.07 2.52
N ARG A 215 10.08 -20.02 2.11
CA ARG A 215 9.67 -20.96 1.04
C ARG A 215 8.65 -21.92 1.63
N VAL A 216 7.45 -21.92 1.06
CA VAL A 216 6.41 -22.88 1.43
C VAL A 216 6.69 -24.17 0.63
N PRO A 217 6.72 -25.34 1.28
CA PRO A 217 6.77 -26.62 0.57
C PRO A 217 5.57 -26.73 -0.39
N PRO A 218 5.75 -27.38 -1.55
CA PRO A 218 4.66 -27.61 -2.50
C PRO A 218 3.56 -28.53 -1.92
#